data_AF-A0A5K1I278-F1
#
_entry.id   AF-A0A5K1I278-F1
#
_cell.length_a   1.000
_cell.length_b   1.000
_cell.length_c   1.000
_cell.angle_alpha   90.00
_cell.angle_beta   90.00
_cell.angle_gamma   90.00
#
_symmetry.space_group_name_H-M   'P 1'
#
loop_
_entity.id
_entity.type
_entity.pdbx_description
1 polymer ?
#
loop_
_entity_poly.entity_id
_entity_poly.type
_entity_poly.pdbx_seq_one_letter_code
_entity_poly.pdbx_strand_id
1 'polypeptide(L)'
;MGRAANADLHMLHFDSSQCVLLLANSFMDSVDEISLDGRFLGRQFLWEISDRVRDLVVVRDPSAPDLCHINHISTAFGQTFLTLGNLNLTGKGAIVHRETGEFIIDDLERPHDGVFWKDEFWVTETSAYRLRVYTGIHSADDLGKNEYRLIDLSLHVNNGSMFWCRGLHVTENSVFVGCSQFQDRRKDSSDMPPSHILEIEKTSGAVVNRFEVPGSDALRRPVLFSLLPIVTVPDNGNQPSLNSPEHNNENAMETMTEELASLEKTLLQASKDNAGKFTKDLITVQNRLYAQLESLSWLQRRLSD
;
A
#
# COMPACT_ATOMS: atom_id res chain seq x y z
N MET A 1 -26.90 -4.51 -6.08
CA MET A 1 -25.47 -4.54 -5.74
C MET A 1 -25.33 -4.37 -4.22
N GLY A 2 -24.41 -5.06 -3.52
CA GLY A 2 -24.02 -4.71 -2.14
C GLY A 2 -24.57 -5.49 -0.93
N ARG A 3 -25.14 -6.72 -1.05
CA ARG A 3 -25.69 -7.45 0.13
C ARG A 3 -24.66 -7.96 1.15
N ALA A 4 -23.35 -7.87 0.87
CA ALA A 4 -22.28 -8.32 1.76
C ALA A 4 -21.14 -7.27 1.88
N ALA A 5 -21.49 -5.99 1.82
CA ALA A 5 -20.55 -4.88 1.79
C ALA A 5 -19.82 -4.69 3.13
N ASN A 6 -18.57 -5.14 3.21
CA ASN A 6 -17.62 -4.39 4.01
C ASN A 6 -17.29 -3.13 3.21
N ALA A 7 -17.30 -1.95 3.84
CA ALA A 7 -16.72 -0.76 3.22
C ALA A 7 -15.22 -1.01 3.05
N ASP A 8 -14.82 -1.58 1.91
CA ASP A 8 -13.47 -2.05 1.67
C ASP A 8 -12.69 -0.97 0.92
N LEU A 9 -12.20 -0.01 1.69
CA LEU A 9 -11.26 1.01 1.25
C LEU A 9 -9.85 0.43 1.41
N HIS A 10 -9.15 0.20 0.31
CA HIS A 10 -7.90 -0.58 0.34
C HIS A 10 -6.65 0.28 0.41
N MET A 11 -6.57 1.32 -0.41
CA MET A 11 -5.34 2.08 -0.61
C MET A 11 -5.64 3.55 -0.81
N LEU A 12 -4.82 4.40 -0.17
CA LEU A 12 -4.77 5.83 -0.39
C LEU A 12 -3.41 6.17 -1.03
N HIS A 13 -3.42 6.76 -2.21
CA HIS A 13 -2.22 7.16 -2.93
C HIS A 13 -2.21 8.68 -3.10
N PHE A 14 -1.08 9.33 -2.79
CA PHE A 14 -0.92 10.75 -3.04
C PHE A 14 -0.42 10.98 -4.47
N ASP A 15 -1.28 11.49 -5.34
CA ASP A 15 -0.89 11.97 -6.66
C ASP A 15 -0.30 13.38 -6.53
N SER A 16 1.03 13.44 -6.58
CA SER A 16 1.78 14.69 -6.46
C SER A 16 1.65 15.60 -7.67
N SER A 17 1.29 15.08 -8.84
CA SER A 17 1.13 15.87 -10.06
C SER A 17 -0.15 16.71 -10.03
N GLN A 18 -1.21 16.16 -9.44
CA GLN A 18 -2.51 16.82 -9.30
C GLN A 18 -2.75 17.38 -7.89
N CYS A 19 -1.87 17.07 -6.94
CA CYS A 19 -2.01 17.43 -5.53
C CYS A 19 -3.32 16.90 -4.91
N VAL A 20 -3.69 15.66 -5.22
CA VAL A 20 -4.89 14.98 -4.71
C VAL A 20 -4.54 13.63 -4.10
N LEU A 21 -5.46 13.09 -3.31
CA LEU A 21 -5.44 11.72 -2.83
C LEU A 21 -6.34 10.88 -3.73
N LEU A 22 -5.79 9.80 -4.28
CA LEU A 22 -6.53 8.76 -4.98
C LEU A 22 -6.86 7.65 -3.98
N LEU A 23 -8.12 7.24 -3.92
CA LEU A 23 -8.61 6.20 -3.03
C LEU A 23 -9.14 5.02 -3.84
N ALA A 24 -8.56 3.85 -3.62
CA ALA A 24 -9.05 2.58 -4.14
C ALA A 24 -10.31 2.17 -3.38
N ASN A 25 -11.46 2.31 -4.03
CA ASN A 25 -12.77 2.00 -3.48
C ASN A 25 -13.31 0.71 -4.11
N SER A 26 -12.90 -0.44 -3.55
CA SER A 26 -13.33 -1.77 -4.00
C SER A 26 -14.82 -2.02 -3.83
N PHE A 27 -15.46 -1.35 -2.88
CA PHE A 27 -16.90 -1.47 -2.72
C PHE A 27 -17.68 -0.93 -3.92
N MET A 28 -17.16 0.13 -4.54
CA MET A 28 -17.79 0.81 -5.68
C MET A 28 -17.14 0.46 -7.02
N ASP A 29 -16.14 -0.43 -7.04
CA ASP A 29 -15.32 -0.73 -8.22
C ASP A 29 -14.82 0.58 -8.87
N SER A 30 -14.20 1.45 -8.07
CA SER A 30 -13.86 2.82 -8.51
C SER A 30 -12.59 3.39 -7.87
N VAL A 31 -12.06 4.45 -8.49
CA VAL A 31 -11.04 5.34 -7.92
C VAL A 31 -11.73 6.65 -7.53
N ASP A 32 -11.66 7.00 -6.25
CA ASP A 32 -12.17 8.26 -5.71
C ASP A 32 -11.04 9.28 -5.63
N GLU A 33 -11.31 10.52 -6.04
CA GLU A 33 -10.40 11.65 -5.92
C GLU A 33 -10.81 12.52 -4.73
N ILE A 34 -9.86 12.79 -3.84
CA ILE A 34 -10.08 13.51 -2.60
C ILE A 34 -9.00 14.58 -2.47
N SER A 35 -9.38 15.81 -2.14
CA SER A 35 -8.40 16.87 -1.87
C SER A 35 -7.63 16.61 -0.57
N LEU A 36 -6.49 17.28 -0.41
CA LEU A 36 -5.68 17.17 0.81
C LEU A 36 -6.39 17.62 2.10
N ASP A 37 -7.43 18.45 1.99
CA ASP A 37 -8.29 18.85 3.12
C ASP A 37 -9.47 17.89 3.37
N GLY A 38 -9.56 16.80 2.60
CA GLY A 38 -10.53 15.72 2.76
C GLY A 38 -11.88 15.96 2.08
N ARG A 39 -11.95 16.84 1.07
CA ARG A 39 -13.17 17.00 0.26
C ARG A 39 -13.15 16.01 -0.89
N PHE A 40 -14.28 15.33 -1.11
CA PHE A 40 -14.49 14.53 -2.30
C PHE A 40 -14.54 15.43 -3.55
N LEU A 41 -13.71 15.12 -4.54
CA LEU A 41 -13.56 15.88 -5.78
C LEU A 41 -14.27 15.19 -6.96
N GLY A 42 -14.19 13.86 -7.01
CA GLY A 42 -14.76 13.09 -8.11
C GLY A 42 -14.59 11.59 -7.90
N ARG A 43 -15.29 10.82 -8.74
CA ARG A 43 -15.19 9.37 -8.82
C ARG A 43 -15.07 8.97 -10.28
N GLN A 44 -14.19 8.01 -10.52
CA GLN A 44 -14.08 7.34 -11.81
C GLN A 44 -14.28 5.84 -11.60
N PHE A 45 -15.29 5.26 -12.25
CA PHE A 45 -15.56 3.83 -12.14
C PHE A 45 -14.63 3.02 -13.04
N LEU A 46 -14.33 1.78 -12.66
CA LEU A 46 -13.40 0.94 -13.42
C LEU A 46 -13.90 0.61 -14.84
N TRP A 47 -15.22 0.57 -15.09
CA TRP A 47 -15.80 0.38 -16.43
C TRP A 47 -15.79 1.67 -17.29
N GLU A 48 -15.53 2.82 -16.69
CA GLU A 48 -15.23 4.07 -17.40
C GLU A 48 -13.75 4.14 -17.77
N ILE A 49 -12.90 3.50 -16.97
CA ILE A 49 -11.45 3.39 -17.20
C ILE A 49 -11.15 2.36 -18.28
N SER A 50 -11.73 1.16 -18.22
CA SER A 50 -11.36 0.03 -19.09
C SER A 50 -12.55 -0.63 -19.76
N ASP A 51 -12.49 -0.75 -21.09
CA ASP A 51 -13.49 -1.51 -21.86
C ASP A 51 -13.51 -2.99 -21.47
N ARG A 52 -12.36 -3.59 -21.11
CA ARG A 52 -12.33 -4.98 -20.59
C ARG A 52 -13.10 -5.13 -19.28
N VAL A 53 -13.03 -4.12 -18.39
CA VAL A 53 -13.86 -4.13 -17.17
C VAL A 53 -15.32 -3.93 -17.52
N ARG A 54 -15.63 -3.06 -18.49
CA ARG A 54 -17.00 -2.89 -18.97
C ARG A 54 -17.60 -4.19 -19.51
N ASP A 55 -16.82 -4.99 -20.23
CA ASP A 55 -17.24 -6.31 -20.70
C ASP A 55 -17.55 -7.26 -19.53
N LEU A 56 -16.78 -7.20 -18.44
CA LEU A 56 -17.06 -7.98 -17.22
C LEU A 56 -18.41 -7.60 -16.59
N VAL A 57 -18.85 -6.34 -16.69
CA VAL A 57 -20.17 -5.91 -16.19
C VAL A 57 -21.29 -6.71 -16.86
N VAL A 58 -21.16 -6.96 -18.16
CA VAL A 58 -22.17 -7.67 -18.97
C VAL A 58 -22.31 -9.12 -18.53
N VAL A 59 -21.20 -9.76 -18.13
CA VAL A 59 -21.13 -11.18 -17.73
C VAL A 59 -20.94 -11.34 -16.21
N ARG A 60 -21.34 -10.35 -15.42
CA ARG A 60 -21.13 -10.32 -13.97
C ARG A 60 -21.75 -11.54 -13.30
N ASP A 61 -20.97 -12.26 -12.51
CA ASP A 61 -21.44 -13.33 -11.66
C ASP A 61 -22.32 -12.71 -10.54
N PRO A 62 -23.58 -13.12 -10.40
CA PRO A 62 -24.48 -12.59 -9.38
C PRO A 62 -24.01 -12.89 -7.95
N SER A 63 -23.18 -13.91 -7.77
CA SER A 63 -22.57 -14.28 -6.49
C SER A 63 -21.29 -13.51 -6.17
N ALA A 64 -20.69 -12.83 -7.16
CA ALA A 64 -19.50 -12.01 -6.93
C ALA A 64 -19.84 -10.84 -5.98
N PRO A 65 -19.04 -10.64 -4.91
CA PRO A 65 -19.26 -9.54 -3.98
C PRO A 65 -18.97 -8.17 -4.62
N ASP A 66 -17.97 -8.11 -5.48
CA ASP A 66 -17.49 -6.98 -6.29
C ASP A 66 -17.35 -7.39 -7.76
N LEU A 67 -17.21 -6.42 -8.67
CA LEU A 67 -16.89 -6.73 -10.08
C LEU A 67 -15.38 -6.94 -10.24
N CYS A 68 -14.60 -6.01 -9.69
CA CYS A 68 -13.14 -5.97 -9.74
C CYS A 68 -12.65 -5.38 -8.41
N HIS A 69 -11.95 -6.20 -7.62
CA HIS A 69 -11.47 -5.78 -6.31
C HIS A 69 -10.22 -4.90 -6.46
N ILE A 70 -10.34 -3.58 -6.44
CA ILE A 70 -9.19 -2.67 -6.56
C ILE A 70 -8.36 -2.64 -5.27
N ASN A 71 -7.23 -3.32 -5.27
CA ASN A 71 -6.39 -3.47 -4.08
C ASN A 71 -5.35 -2.36 -3.91
N HIS A 72 -4.78 -1.85 -5.00
CA HIS A 72 -3.65 -0.93 -4.91
C HIS A 72 -3.58 0.06 -6.06
N ILE A 73 -3.00 1.23 -5.77
CA ILE A 73 -2.72 2.29 -6.73
C ILE A 73 -1.23 2.61 -6.64
N SER A 74 -0.57 2.60 -7.79
CA SER A 74 0.84 2.96 -7.92
C SER A 74 1.04 3.93 -9.08
N THR A 75 2.12 4.70 -9.01
CA THR A 75 2.49 5.63 -10.07
C THR A 75 3.93 5.39 -10.49
N ALA A 76 4.15 5.45 -11.80
CA ALA A 76 5.48 5.39 -12.42
C ALA A 76 5.41 6.08 -13.78
N PHE A 77 6.52 6.66 -14.24
CA PHE A 77 6.60 7.31 -15.56
C PHE A 77 5.55 8.43 -15.78
N GLY A 78 5.05 9.04 -14.70
CA GLY A 78 3.97 10.04 -14.77
C GLY A 78 2.59 9.46 -15.08
N GLN A 79 2.41 8.15 -14.92
CA GLN A 79 1.18 7.39 -15.20
C GLN A 79 0.73 6.62 -13.96
N THR A 80 -0.54 6.21 -13.95
CA THR A 80 -1.17 5.53 -12.82
C THR A 80 -1.51 4.10 -13.18
N PHE A 81 -1.17 3.17 -12.29
CA PHE A 81 -1.43 1.74 -12.45
C PHE A 81 -2.28 1.23 -11.29
N LEU A 82 -3.29 0.44 -11.61
CA LEU A 82 -4.25 -0.12 -10.67
C LEU A 82 -4.04 -1.62 -10.56
N THR A 83 -3.88 -2.13 -9.35
CA THR A 83 -3.87 -3.58 -9.09
C THR A 83 -5.29 -4.05 -8.81
N LEU A 84 -5.86 -4.80 -9.74
CA LEU A 84 -7.21 -5.37 -9.62
C LEU A 84 -7.13 -6.85 -9.27
N GLY A 85 -7.74 -7.23 -8.15
CA GLY A 85 -7.92 -8.61 -7.73
C GLY A 85 -9.31 -9.16 -8.06
N ASN A 86 -9.43 -10.48 -7.98
CA ASN A 86 -10.69 -11.22 -8.00
C ASN A 86 -11.68 -10.81 -9.12
N LEU A 87 -11.18 -10.65 -10.34
CA LEU A 87 -11.98 -10.24 -11.50
C LEU A 87 -13.19 -11.15 -11.65
N ASN A 88 -14.37 -10.63 -11.33
CA ASN A 88 -15.64 -11.35 -11.36
C ASN A 88 -15.62 -12.71 -10.62
N LEU A 89 -15.09 -12.75 -9.39
CA LEU A 89 -14.99 -13.95 -8.54
C LEU A 89 -14.09 -15.08 -9.07
N THR A 90 -13.30 -14.83 -10.13
CA THR A 90 -12.43 -15.87 -10.71
C THR A 90 -11.21 -16.22 -9.85
N GLY A 91 -10.88 -15.39 -8.85
CA GLY A 91 -9.60 -15.44 -8.16
C GLY A 91 -8.40 -15.00 -9.02
N LYS A 92 -8.61 -14.56 -10.26
CA LYS A 92 -7.58 -13.94 -11.11
C LYS A 92 -7.62 -12.42 -10.98
N GLY A 93 -6.55 -11.77 -11.39
CA GLY A 93 -6.38 -10.33 -11.32
C GLY A 93 -5.53 -9.77 -12.44
N ALA A 94 -5.42 -8.45 -12.46
CA ALA A 94 -4.71 -7.72 -13.49
C ALA A 94 -4.05 -6.44 -12.94
N ILE A 95 -3.06 -5.94 -13.68
CA ILE A 95 -2.59 -4.56 -13.59
C ILE A 95 -3.19 -3.78 -14.74
N VAL A 96 -3.87 -2.68 -14.43
CA VAL A 96 -4.52 -1.81 -15.41
C VAL A 96 -3.80 -0.47 -15.45
N HIS A 97 -3.48 0.00 -16.65
CA HIS A 97 -3.02 1.37 -16.87
C HIS A 97 -4.23 2.29 -16.87
N ARG A 98 -4.35 3.16 -15.86
CA ARG A 98 -5.55 3.97 -15.64
C ARG A 98 -5.84 4.89 -16.83
N GLU A 99 -4.82 5.52 -17.40
CA GLU A 99 -4.97 6.55 -18.42
C GLU A 99 -5.41 5.97 -19.78
N THR A 100 -5.03 4.72 -20.09
CA THR A 100 -5.38 4.05 -21.36
C THR A 100 -6.50 3.02 -21.20
N GLY A 101 -6.74 2.53 -19.99
CA GLY A 101 -7.67 1.44 -19.72
C GLY A 101 -7.14 0.04 -20.05
N GLU A 102 -5.89 -0.06 -20.51
CA GLU A 102 -5.31 -1.34 -20.94
C GLU A 102 -4.94 -2.23 -19.77
N PHE A 103 -5.20 -3.53 -19.92
CA PHE A 103 -4.71 -4.56 -19.01
C PHE A 103 -3.30 -4.92 -19.45
N ILE A 104 -2.30 -4.46 -18.70
CA ILE A 104 -0.89 -4.67 -19.05
C ILE A 104 -0.43 -6.07 -18.62
N ILE A 105 -0.90 -6.54 -17.46
CA ILE A 105 -0.64 -7.87 -16.93
C ILE A 105 -1.99 -8.44 -16.53
N ASP A 106 -2.40 -9.61 -17.03
CA ASP A 106 -3.75 -10.15 -16.81
C ASP A 106 -3.81 -11.63 -16.39
N ASP A 107 -2.68 -12.17 -15.96
CA ASP A 107 -2.49 -13.57 -15.55
C ASP A 107 -2.14 -13.70 -14.05
N LEU A 108 -2.50 -12.71 -13.23
CA LEU A 108 -2.16 -12.67 -11.82
C LEU A 108 -3.13 -13.51 -10.96
N GLU A 109 -2.62 -14.11 -9.89
CA GLU A 109 -3.38 -14.91 -8.93
C GLU A 109 -3.67 -14.12 -7.66
N ARG A 110 -4.90 -13.59 -7.55
CA ARG A 110 -5.33 -12.69 -6.47
C ARG A 110 -4.27 -11.65 -6.09
N PRO A 111 -3.83 -10.82 -7.06
CA PRO A 111 -2.86 -9.79 -6.78
C PRO A 111 -3.43 -8.78 -5.80
N HIS A 112 -2.60 -8.27 -4.89
CA HIS A 112 -3.00 -7.25 -3.93
C HIS A 112 -2.24 -5.96 -4.14
N ASP A 113 -0.93 -5.95 -3.89
CA ASP A 113 -0.09 -4.78 -4.02
C ASP A 113 0.64 -4.83 -5.36
N GLY A 114 0.86 -3.64 -5.95
CA GLY A 114 1.73 -3.44 -7.10
C GLY A 114 2.61 -2.22 -6.83
N VAL A 115 3.92 -2.40 -6.73
CA VAL A 115 4.86 -1.35 -6.29
C VAL A 115 6.02 -1.25 -7.26
N PHE A 116 6.28 -0.04 -7.74
CA PHE A 116 7.49 0.28 -8.50
C PHE A 116 8.65 0.62 -7.59
N TRP A 117 9.84 0.16 -7.95
CA TRP A 117 11.10 0.57 -7.34
C TRP A 117 12.20 0.60 -8.40
N LYS A 118 12.68 1.79 -8.75
CA LYS A 118 13.63 2.00 -9.85
C LYS A 118 13.11 1.36 -11.16
N ASP A 119 13.85 0.40 -11.70
CA ASP A 119 13.54 -0.37 -12.90
C ASP A 119 12.83 -1.70 -12.61
N GLU A 120 12.27 -1.85 -11.41
CA GLU A 120 11.56 -3.05 -10.99
C GLU A 120 10.09 -2.76 -10.71
N PHE A 121 9.24 -3.76 -10.97
CA PHE A 121 7.84 -3.76 -10.56
C PHE A 121 7.53 -5.04 -9.79
N TRP A 122 7.04 -4.88 -8.56
CA TRP A 122 6.81 -5.95 -7.60
C TRP A 122 5.32 -6.13 -7.33
N VAL A 123 4.84 -7.36 -7.36
CA VAL A 123 3.42 -7.70 -7.14
C VAL A 123 3.29 -8.78 -6.07
N THR A 124 2.41 -8.58 -5.09
CA THR A 124 2.02 -9.63 -4.13
C THR A 124 0.86 -10.46 -4.68
N GLU A 125 1.01 -11.78 -4.78
CA GLU A 125 -0.07 -12.71 -5.16
C GLU A 125 -0.55 -13.49 -3.91
N THR A 126 -1.62 -12.97 -3.28
CA THR A 126 -2.01 -13.33 -1.91
C THR A 126 -2.31 -14.80 -1.68
N SER A 127 -3.07 -15.45 -2.57
CA SER A 127 -3.44 -16.87 -2.43
C SER A 127 -2.38 -17.83 -2.94
N ALA A 128 -1.45 -17.34 -3.76
CA ALA A 128 -0.32 -18.11 -4.26
C ALA A 128 0.91 -18.01 -3.35
N TYR A 129 0.84 -17.21 -2.28
CA TYR A 129 1.91 -16.98 -1.31
C TYR A 129 3.24 -16.63 -1.97
N ARG A 130 3.21 -15.74 -2.97
CA ARG A 130 4.41 -15.41 -3.74
C ARG A 130 4.50 -13.94 -4.09
N LEU A 131 5.73 -13.50 -4.37
CA LEU A 131 5.99 -12.24 -5.06
C LEU A 131 6.32 -12.52 -6.52
N ARG A 132 5.80 -11.68 -7.39
CA ARG A 132 6.20 -11.60 -8.78
C ARG A 132 7.02 -10.34 -9.00
N VAL A 133 8.19 -10.48 -9.62
CA VAL A 133 9.15 -9.38 -9.82
C VAL A 133 9.45 -9.24 -11.29
N TYR A 134 9.11 -8.10 -11.85
CA TYR A 134 9.52 -7.68 -13.19
C TYR A 134 10.72 -6.75 -13.07
N THR A 135 11.71 -6.89 -13.94
CA THR A 135 12.94 -6.08 -13.95
C THR A 135 13.14 -5.45 -15.33
N GLY A 136 14.02 -4.44 -15.43
CA GLY A 136 14.27 -3.73 -16.70
C GLY A 136 13.07 -2.92 -17.17
N ILE A 137 12.30 -2.36 -16.24
CA ILE A 137 11.11 -1.54 -16.52
C ILE A 137 11.54 -0.07 -16.59
N HIS A 138 11.65 0.47 -17.80
CA HIS A 138 12.05 1.86 -18.03
C HIS A 138 10.91 2.74 -18.56
N SER A 139 9.80 2.10 -18.94
CA SER A 139 8.58 2.72 -19.42
C SER A 139 7.37 1.84 -19.10
N ALA A 140 6.16 2.38 -19.24
CA ALA A 140 4.93 1.60 -19.10
C ALA A 140 4.82 0.47 -20.13
N ASP A 141 5.40 0.67 -21.31
CA ASP A 141 5.42 -0.32 -22.39
C ASP A 141 6.27 -1.55 -22.06
N ASP A 142 7.20 -1.46 -21.11
CA ASP A 142 8.06 -2.59 -20.71
C ASP A 142 7.32 -3.56 -19.76
N LEU A 143 6.30 -3.07 -19.06
CA LEU A 143 5.46 -3.88 -18.18
C LEU A 143 4.70 -4.94 -19.01
N GLY A 144 4.63 -6.16 -18.48
CA GLY A 144 3.96 -7.28 -19.14
C GLY A 144 4.73 -7.88 -20.33
N LYS A 145 5.78 -7.22 -20.84
CA LYS A 145 6.65 -7.77 -21.91
C LYS A 145 7.86 -8.51 -21.35
N ASN A 146 8.38 -8.07 -20.21
CA ASN A 146 9.55 -8.65 -19.59
C ASN A 146 9.22 -9.96 -18.86
N GLU A 147 10.17 -10.90 -18.87
CA GLU A 147 10.11 -12.07 -17.99
C GLU A 147 10.08 -11.63 -16.52
N TYR A 148 9.40 -12.42 -15.69
CA TYR A 148 9.33 -12.20 -14.27
C TYR A 148 10.01 -13.31 -13.48
N ARG A 149 10.56 -12.94 -12.33
CA ARG A 149 11.02 -13.88 -11.30
C ARG A 149 9.93 -14.09 -10.26
N LEU A 150 9.76 -15.34 -9.82
CA LEU A 150 8.90 -15.69 -8.69
C LEU A 150 9.73 -15.88 -7.42
N ILE A 151 9.22 -15.36 -6.31
CA ILE A 151 9.72 -15.64 -4.97
C ILE A 151 8.61 -16.33 -4.20
N ASP A 152 8.80 -17.61 -3.88
CA ASP A 152 7.84 -18.42 -3.13
C ASP A 152 7.99 -18.18 -1.62
N LEU A 153 6.91 -17.75 -0.99
CA LEU A 153 6.82 -17.47 0.45
C LEU A 153 6.02 -18.56 1.18
N SER A 154 5.54 -19.59 0.49
CA SER A 154 4.63 -20.60 1.06
C SER A 154 5.17 -21.26 2.32
N LEU A 155 6.46 -21.59 2.37
CA LEU A 155 7.11 -22.20 3.54
C LEU A 155 7.22 -21.25 4.76
N HIS A 156 7.14 -19.94 4.53
CA HIS A 156 7.23 -18.92 5.59
C HIS A 156 5.86 -18.45 6.06
N VAL A 157 4.86 -18.57 5.18
CA VAL A 157 3.51 -18.02 5.37
C VAL A 157 2.51 -19.11 5.75
N ASN A 158 2.65 -20.33 5.23
CA ASN A 158 1.68 -21.41 5.37
C ASN A 158 2.18 -22.55 6.28
N ASN A 159 2.11 -22.34 7.60
CA ASN A 159 2.30 -23.39 8.60
C ASN A 159 0.95 -24.04 9.03
N GLY A 160 0.02 -24.23 8.09
CA GLY A 160 -1.35 -24.69 8.38
C GLY A 160 -2.33 -23.60 8.77
N SER A 161 -1.92 -22.33 8.69
CA SER A 161 -2.76 -21.14 8.85
C SER A 161 -2.86 -20.40 7.50
N MET A 162 -4.06 -19.93 7.15
CA MET A 162 -4.28 -19.16 5.92
C MET A 162 -3.89 -17.70 6.15
N PHE A 163 -2.71 -17.30 5.68
CA PHE A 163 -2.27 -15.91 5.67
C PHE A 163 -2.46 -15.28 4.28
N TRP A 164 -2.48 -13.95 4.22
CA TRP A 164 -2.50 -13.16 3.01
C TRP A 164 -1.27 -12.26 3.01
N CYS A 165 -0.54 -12.28 1.91
CA CYS A 165 0.60 -11.40 1.65
C CYS A 165 0.08 -10.03 1.20
N ARG A 166 0.07 -9.05 2.11
CA ARG A 166 -0.51 -7.71 1.90
C ARG A 166 0.37 -6.64 2.52
N GLY A 167 0.48 -5.50 1.87
CA GLY A 167 1.39 -4.44 2.24
C GLY A 167 2.80 -4.80 1.77
N LEU A 168 3.26 -4.05 0.78
CA LEU A 168 4.54 -4.27 0.13
C LEU A 168 5.37 -2.99 0.21
N HIS A 169 6.59 -3.11 0.71
CA HIS A 169 7.55 -2.01 0.73
C HIS A 169 8.89 -2.49 0.18
N VAL A 170 9.43 -1.78 -0.80
CA VAL A 170 10.67 -2.14 -1.50
C VAL A 170 11.72 -1.09 -1.21
N THR A 171 12.96 -1.54 -0.97
CA THR A 171 14.13 -0.69 -0.73
C THR A 171 15.25 -1.07 -1.69
N GLU A 172 16.46 -0.53 -1.47
CA GLU A 172 17.63 -0.88 -2.28
C GLU A 172 17.95 -2.38 -2.22
N ASN A 173 17.95 -2.96 -1.02
CA ASN A 173 18.47 -4.30 -0.76
C ASN A 173 17.40 -5.28 -0.28
N SER A 174 16.33 -4.78 0.33
CA SER A 174 15.30 -5.59 0.98
C SER A 174 13.89 -5.29 0.45
N VAL A 175 13.03 -6.29 0.51
CA VAL A 175 11.57 -6.17 0.33
C VAL A 175 10.90 -6.60 1.62
N PHE A 176 9.92 -5.82 2.05
CA PHE A 176 9.11 -6.09 3.23
C PHE A 176 7.69 -6.43 2.79
N VAL A 177 7.17 -7.56 3.30
CA VAL A 177 5.83 -8.05 2.99
C VAL A 177 5.07 -8.28 4.28
N GLY A 178 3.94 -7.61 4.45
CA GLY A 178 3.02 -7.90 5.53
C GLY A 178 2.31 -9.24 5.30
N CYS A 179 2.22 -10.04 6.34
CA CYS A 179 1.54 -11.32 6.35
C CYS A 179 0.46 -11.25 7.42
N SER A 180 -0.78 -11.01 6.98
CA SER A 180 -1.96 -10.92 7.85
C SER A 180 -2.87 -12.13 7.64
N GLN A 181 -3.58 -12.56 8.66
CA GLN A 181 -4.40 -13.75 8.53
C GLN A 181 -5.68 -13.50 7.72
N PHE A 182 -5.99 -14.45 6.85
CA PHE A 182 -7.30 -14.55 6.25
C PHE A 182 -8.22 -15.37 7.16
N GLN A 183 -9.10 -14.67 7.88
CA GLN A 183 -10.19 -15.34 8.59
C GLN A 183 -11.28 -15.75 7.60
N ASP A 184 -11.57 -17.04 7.52
CA ASP A 184 -12.93 -17.47 7.22
C ASP A 184 -13.80 -16.98 8.38
N ARG A 185 -14.51 -15.86 8.18
CA ARG A 185 -15.34 -15.20 9.21
C ARG A 185 -16.43 -16.11 9.80
N ARG A 186 -16.60 -17.32 9.25
CA ARG A 186 -17.53 -18.35 9.73
C ARG A 186 -16.90 -19.28 10.78
N LYS A 187 -15.59 -19.25 10.97
CA LYS A 187 -14.86 -20.05 11.97
C LYS A 187 -14.30 -19.13 13.05
N ASP A 188 -14.97 -19.09 14.19
CA ASP A 188 -14.50 -18.41 15.40
C ASP A 188 -13.46 -19.32 16.10
N SER A 189 -12.24 -19.36 15.58
CA SER A 189 -11.09 -19.95 16.28
C SER A 189 -10.39 -18.86 17.09
N SER A 190 -10.16 -19.11 18.38
CA SER A 190 -9.44 -18.20 19.27
C SER A 190 -7.92 -18.33 19.18
N ASP A 191 -7.39 -19.41 18.62
CA ASP A 191 -5.95 -19.65 18.45
C ASP A 191 -5.50 -19.27 17.04
N MET A 192 -5.33 -17.97 16.83
CA MET A 192 -4.90 -17.41 15.57
C MET A 192 -3.51 -16.79 15.73
N PRO A 193 -2.46 -17.28 15.04
CA PRO A 193 -1.14 -16.69 15.18
C PRO A 193 -1.10 -15.21 14.75
N PRO A 194 -0.21 -14.40 15.37
CA PRO A 194 -0.11 -12.97 15.09
C PRO A 194 0.27 -12.67 13.64
N SER A 195 -0.11 -11.47 13.20
CA SER A 195 0.38 -10.92 11.93
C SER A 195 1.84 -10.54 12.06
N HIS A 196 2.59 -10.74 10.98
CA HIS A 196 4.03 -10.50 10.96
C HIS A 196 4.45 -9.84 9.65
N ILE A 197 5.66 -9.33 9.60
CA ILE A 197 6.29 -8.78 8.40
C ILE A 197 7.50 -9.66 8.07
N LEU A 198 7.61 -10.07 6.81
CA LEU A 198 8.79 -10.76 6.30
C LEU A 198 9.73 -9.73 5.68
N GLU A 199 11.02 -9.83 5.99
CA GLU A 199 12.08 -9.17 5.23
C GLU A 199 12.69 -10.18 4.26
N ILE A 200 12.80 -9.78 3.00
CA ILE A 200 13.27 -10.61 1.90
C ILE A 200 14.46 -9.88 1.26
N GLU A 201 15.60 -10.55 1.13
CA GLU A 201 16.73 -10.02 0.38
C GLU A 201 16.38 -10.00 -1.12
N LYS A 202 16.49 -8.84 -1.76
CA LYS A 202 16.07 -8.66 -3.17
C LYS A 202 16.82 -9.56 -4.14
N THR A 203 18.13 -9.73 -3.94
CA THR A 203 18.97 -10.47 -4.89
C THR A 203 18.65 -11.96 -4.87
N SER A 204 18.62 -12.57 -3.69
CA SER A 204 18.40 -14.02 -3.55
C SER A 204 16.92 -14.41 -3.51
N GLY A 205 16.04 -13.49 -3.09
CA GLY A 205 14.65 -13.80 -2.74
C GLY A 205 14.52 -14.55 -1.41
N ALA A 206 15.61 -14.71 -0.63
CA ALA A 206 15.57 -15.39 0.65
C ALA A 206 14.89 -14.52 1.71
N VAL A 207 14.01 -15.13 2.51
CA VAL A 207 13.49 -14.50 3.73
C VAL A 207 14.61 -14.46 4.77
N VAL A 208 15.05 -13.25 5.13
CA VAL A 208 16.18 -13.03 6.05
C VAL A 208 15.73 -12.74 7.47
N ASN A 209 14.59 -12.06 7.64
CA ASN A 209 14.02 -11.76 8.95
C ASN A 209 12.50 -11.92 8.96
N ARG A 210 11.96 -12.11 10.17
CA ARG A 210 10.53 -12.08 10.45
C ARG A 210 10.29 -11.20 11.67
N PHE A 211 9.50 -10.15 11.49
CA PHE A 211 9.12 -9.22 12.55
C PHE A 211 7.70 -9.53 13.00
N GLU A 212 7.54 -9.93 14.26
CA GLU A 212 6.24 -9.99 14.90
C GLU A 212 5.74 -8.56 15.16
N VAL A 213 4.48 -8.28 14.84
CA VAL A 213 3.92 -6.94 15.07
C VAL A 213 3.46 -6.83 16.52
N PRO A 214 4.04 -5.93 17.35
CA PRO A 214 3.71 -5.84 18.76
C PRO A 214 2.21 -5.56 18.98
N GLY A 215 1.57 -6.34 19.86
CA GLY A 215 0.16 -6.20 20.20
C GLY A 215 -0.82 -6.75 19.15
N SER A 216 -0.32 -7.34 18.05
CA SER A 216 -1.19 -8.00 17.07
C SER A 216 -1.87 -9.26 17.64
N ASP A 217 -1.25 -9.91 18.61
CA ASP A 217 -1.79 -11.02 19.41
C ASP A 217 -2.93 -10.59 20.35
N ALA A 218 -2.86 -9.36 20.88
CA ALA A 218 -3.91 -8.79 21.72
C ALA A 218 -5.18 -8.42 20.93
N LEU A 219 -5.05 -8.24 19.61
CA LEU A 219 -6.18 -8.06 18.72
C LEU A 219 -6.76 -9.43 18.37
N ARG A 220 -8.06 -9.64 18.60
CA ARG A 220 -8.73 -10.87 18.12
C ARG A 220 -8.68 -11.01 16.59
N ARG A 221 -8.42 -9.91 15.88
CA ARG A 221 -8.51 -9.77 14.41
C ARG A 221 -7.55 -8.69 13.89
N PRO A 222 -6.22 -8.86 13.98
CA PRO A 222 -5.28 -7.92 13.37
C PRO A 222 -5.39 -8.04 11.84
N VAL A 223 -5.87 -6.99 11.18
CA VAL A 223 -5.81 -6.89 9.72
C VAL A 223 -4.74 -5.84 9.44
N LEU A 224 -3.54 -6.24 9.05
CA LEU A 224 -2.50 -5.28 8.73
C LEU A 224 -2.74 -4.73 7.32
N PHE A 225 -2.79 -3.40 7.24
CA PHE A 225 -2.93 -2.63 6.00
C PHE A 225 -1.62 -1.88 5.71
N SER A 226 -1.46 -1.56 4.43
CA SER A 226 -0.28 -1.08 3.69
C SER A 226 0.94 -0.62 4.50
N LEU A 227 2.11 -1.17 4.15
CA LEU A 227 3.40 -0.64 4.58
C LEU A 227 3.67 0.66 3.84
N LEU A 228 3.64 1.79 4.55
CA LEU A 228 4.00 3.08 3.98
C LEU A 228 5.53 3.22 3.95
N PRO A 229 6.12 3.68 2.83
CA PRO A 229 7.54 4.00 2.81
C PRO A 229 7.83 5.09 3.85
N ILE A 230 8.80 4.83 4.72
CA ILE A 230 9.36 5.87 5.58
C ILE A 230 10.13 6.81 4.66
N VAL A 231 9.65 8.04 4.49
CA VAL A 231 10.43 9.09 3.82
C VAL A 231 11.64 9.36 4.70
N THR A 232 12.80 8.78 4.36
CA THR A 232 14.07 9.19 4.96
C THR A 232 14.41 10.56 4.39
N VAL A 233 14.56 11.55 5.28
CA VAL A 233 15.07 12.86 4.92
C VAL A 233 16.43 12.65 4.24
N PRO A 234 16.70 13.26 3.07
CA PRO A 234 18.00 13.13 2.44
C PRO A 234 19.09 13.56 3.40
N ASP A 235 20.06 12.68 3.64
CA ASP A 235 21.24 12.97 4.43
C ASP A 235 22.07 13.99 3.64
N ASN A 236 21.97 15.26 4.01
CA ASN A 236 22.76 16.34 3.40
C ASN A 236 24.20 16.23 3.90
N GLY A 237 24.91 15.22 3.39
CA GLY A 237 26.32 14.96 3.65
C GLY A 237 27.21 16.03 3.02
N ASN A 238 27.29 17.20 3.65
CA ASN A 238 28.33 18.21 3.41
C ASN A 238 28.66 18.90 4.74
N GLN A 239 29.50 18.26 5.55
CA GLN A 239 30.23 18.97 6.59
C GLN A 239 31.48 19.61 5.98
N PRO A 240 31.67 20.93 6.07
CA PRO A 240 32.93 21.56 5.69
C PRO A 240 34.02 21.24 6.71
N SER A 241 35.19 20.83 6.22
CA SER A 241 36.40 20.62 7.03
C SER A 241 36.92 21.95 7.57
N LEU A 242 36.77 22.17 8.87
CA LEU A 242 37.35 23.31 9.59
C LEU A 242 38.77 22.97 10.03
N ASN A 243 39.75 23.59 9.36
CA ASN A 243 41.12 23.74 9.88
C ASN A 243 41.08 24.77 11.03
N SER A 244 41.43 24.36 12.24
CA SER A 244 41.56 25.25 13.40
C SER A 244 43.04 25.53 13.72
N PRO A 245 43.42 26.79 14.00
CA PRO A 245 44.63 27.10 14.74
C PRO A 245 44.37 26.93 16.25
N GLU A 246 45.29 26.25 16.92
CA GLU A 246 45.32 26.09 18.36
C GLU A 246 45.57 27.44 19.06
N HIS A 247 44.59 27.92 19.83
CA HIS A 247 44.81 28.43 21.21
C HIS A 247 43.48 28.82 21.89
N ASN A 248 43.31 28.33 23.13
CA ASN A 248 42.35 28.74 24.18
C ASN A 248 40.85 28.51 23.96
N ASN A 249 40.42 27.28 23.63
CA ASN A 249 39.02 27.02 23.25
C ASN A 249 38.28 25.89 24.01
N GLU A 250 38.76 25.41 25.16
CA GLU A 250 38.05 24.33 25.90
C GLU A 250 36.62 24.76 26.33
N ASN A 251 36.46 25.97 26.89
CA ASN A 251 35.12 26.49 27.24
C ASN A 251 34.22 26.71 26.01
N ALA A 252 34.77 27.14 24.89
CA ALA A 252 34.00 27.39 23.67
C ALA A 252 33.56 26.09 22.99
N MET A 253 34.39 25.05 23.07
CA MET A 253 34.09 23.72 22.54
C MET A 253 33.03 23.01 23.38
N GLU A 254 33.07 23.15 24.71
CA GLU A 254 32.03 22.65 25.61
C GLU A 254 30.68 23.34 25.33
N THR A 255 30.69 24.67 25.18
CA THR A 255 29.47 25.44 24.86
C THR A 255 28.89 25.05 23.49
N MET A 256 29.71 24.89 22.44
CA MET A 256 29.24 24.43 21.13
C MET A 256 28.64 23.01 21.18
N THR A 257 29.19 22.13 22.03
CA THR A 257 28.72 20.75 22.16
C THR A 257 27.35 20.70 22.84
N GLU A 258 27.13 21.53 23.86
CA GLU A 258 25.84 21.69 24.52
C GLU A 258 24.77 22.29 23.59
N GLU A 259 25.15 23.30 22.79
CA GLU A 259 24.25 23.90 21.78
C GLU A 259 23.84 22.91 20.69
N LEU A 260 24.78 22.09 20.21
CA LEU A 260 24.50 21.02 19.23
C LEU A 260 23.56 19.96 19.79
N ALA A 261 23.79 19.49 21.02
CA ALA A 261 22.92 18.52 21.67
C ALA A 261 21.51 19.09 21.91
N SER A 262 21.41 20.38 22.26
CA SER A 262 20.14 21.09 22.40
C SER A 262 19.39 21.21 21.06
N LEU A 263 20.11 21.50 19.97
CA LEU A 263 19.54 21.58 18.62
C LEU A 263 19.04 20.21 18.14
N GLU A 264 19.82 19.15 18.34
CA GLU A 264 19.43 17.78 18.00
C GLU A 264 18.16 17.38 18.76
N LYS A 265 18.10 17.67 20.06
CA LYS A 265 16.90 17.40 20.87
C LYS A 265 15.67 18.18 20.38
N THR A 266 15.85 19.45 20.02
CA THR A 266 14.79 20.29 19.43
C THR A 266 14.31 19.72 18.10
N LEU A 267 15.21 19.33 17.20
CA LEU A 267 14.87 18.73 15.91
C LEU A 267 14.15 17.38 16.08
N LEU A 268 14.62 16.53 16.99
CA LEU A 268 14.01 15.23 17.28
C LEU A 268 12.59 15.41 17.84
N GLN A 269 12.39 16.39 18.72
CA GLN A 269 11.07 16.71 19.27
C GLN A 269 10.15 17.29 18.20
N ALA A 270 10.61 18.24 17.39
CA ALA A 270 9.83 18.80 16.28
C ALA A 270 9.45 17.73 15.25
N SER A 271 10.34 16.77 14.97
CA SER A 271 10.05 15.62 14.12
C SER A 271 8.96 14.73 14.71
N LYS A 272 9.03 14.41 16.01
CA LYS A 272 7.99 13.65 16.73
C LYS A 272 6.64 14.38 16.72
N ASP A 273 6.65 15.70 16.96
CA ASP A 273 5.44 16.53 16.99
C ASP A 273 4.80 16.61 15.59
N ASN A 274 5.61 16.75 14.54
CA ASN A 274 5.14 16.73 13.16
C ASN A 274 4.60 15.37 12.75
N ALA A 275 5.26 14.27 13.13
CA ALA A 275 4.76 12.91 12.89
C ALA A 275 3.42 12.67 13.61
N GLY A 276 3.29 13.14 14.86
CA GLY A 276 2.05 13.09 15.63
C GLY A 276 0.93 13.90 14.99
N LYS A 277 1.23 15.12 14.51
CA LYS A 277 0.28 15.96 13.77
C LYS A 277 -0.16 15.29 12.46
N PHE A 278 0.78 14.79 11.66
CA PHE A 278 0.49 14.11 10.40
C PHE A 278 -0.39 12.87 10.61
N THR A 279 -0.08 12.05 11.62
CA THR A 279 -0.90 10.89 12.00
C THR A 279 -2.31 11.31 12.39
N LYS A 280 -2.45 12.37 13.20
CA LYS A 280 -3.76 12.89 13.61
C LYS A 280 -4.56 13.45 12.44
N ASP A 281 -3.90 14.14 11.51
CA ASP A 281 -4.52 14.69 10.31
C ASP A 281 -5.00 13.56 9.40
N LEU A 282 -4.20 12.49 9.20
CA LEU A 282 -4.61 11.28 8.47
C LEU A 282 -5.83 10.61 9.11
N ILE A 283 -5.84 10.41 10.42
CA ILE A 283 -6.99 9.85 11.15
C ILE A 283 -8.22 10.74 10.97
N THR A 284 -8.05 12.06 10.99
CA THR A 284 -9.15 13.01 10.79
C THR A 284 -9.72 12.91 9.38
N VAL A 285 -8.86 12.84 8.35
CA VAL A 285 -9.27 12.64 6.95
C VAL A 285 -9.97 11.30 6.78
N GLN A 286 -9.40 10.21 7.31
CA GLN A 286 -9.99 8.87 7.26
C GLN A 286 -11.39 8.85 7.91
N ASN A 287 -11.54 9.44 9.10
CA ASN A 287 -12.84 9.51 9.79
C ASN A 287 -13.87 10.36 9.03
N ARG A 288 -13.45 11.47 8.41
CA ARG A 288 -14.34 12.28 7.56
C ARG A 288 -14.78 11.52 6.32
N LEU A 289 -13.87 10.77 5.69
CA LEU A 289 -14.18 9.92 4.56
C LEU A 289 -15.19 8.83 4.94
N TYR A 290 -15.00 8.15 6.06
CA TYR A 290 -15.96 7.17 6.54
C TYR A 290 -17.34 7.79 6.81
N ALA A 291 -17.40 8.96 7.44
CA ALA A 291 -18.66 9.66 7.68
C ALA A 291 -19.38 10.07 6.39
N GLN A 292 -18.62 10.55 5.39
CA GLN A 292 -19.16 10.89 4.07
C GLN A 292 -19.68 9.65 3.34
N LEU A 293 -18.90 8.56 3.33
CA LEU A 293 -19.31 7.29 2.71
C LEU A 293 -20.53 6.67 3.40
N GLU A 294 -20.63 6.77 4.72
CA GLU A 294 -21.79 6.31 5.48
C GLU A 294 -23.04 7.10 5.07
N SER A 295 -22.92 8.43 4.96
CA SER A 295 -24.02 9.31 4.52
C SER A 295 -24.49 8.99 3.09
N LEU A 296 -23.54 8.68 2.18
CA LEU A 296 -23.84 8.26 0.81
C LEU A 296 -24.49 6.87 0.77
N SER A 297 -24.02 5.92 1.58
CA SER A 297 -24.61 4.57 1.68
C SER A 297 -26.06 4.62 2.21
N TRP A 298 -26.34 5.57 3.10
CA TRP A 298 -27.67 5.80 3.63
C TRP A 298 -28.60 6.40 2.57
N LEU A 299 -28.10 7.39 1.82
CA LEU A 299 -28.85 8.00 0.71
C LEU A 299 -29.18 6.96 -0.37
N GLN A 300 -28.22 6.11 -0.73
CA GLN A 300 -28.39 5.09 -1.75
C GLN A 300 -29.43 4.02 -1.33
N ARG A 301 -29.44 3.60 -0.06
CA ARG A 301 -30.48 2.72 0.49
C ARG A 301 -31.88 3.34 0.34
N ARG A 302 -32.01 4.62 0.65
CA ARG A 302 -33.29 5.35 0.61
C ARG A 302 -33.82 5.61 -0.82
N LEU A 303 -32.94 5.59 -1.81
CA LEU A 303 -33.30 5.75 -3.23
C LEU A 303 -33.53 4.41 -3.94
N SER A 304 -33.22 3.30 -3.27
CA SER A 304 -33.40 1.93 -3.80
C SER A 304 -34.69 1.25 -3.30
N ASP A 305 -35.40 1.91 -2.39
CA ASP A 305 -36.74 1.55 -1.89
C ASP A 305 -37.81 2.33 -2.67
#